data_AF-A0AAJ0BSZ7-F1
#
_entry.id   AF-A0AAJ0BSZ7-F1
#
_cell.length_a   1.000
_cell.length_b   1.000
_cell.length_c   1.000
_cell.angle_alpha   90.00
_cell.angle_beta   90.00
_cell.angle_gamma   90.00
#
_symmetry.space_group_name_H-M   'P 1'
#
loop_
_entity.id
_entity.type
_entity.pdbx_description
1 polymer ?
#
loop_
_entity_poly.entity_id
_entity_poly.type
_entity_poly.pdbx_seq_one_letter_code
_entity_poly.pdbx_strand_id
1 'polypeptide(L)'
;MEASNPTSINSRWRRRPPRTALCIILILIRGLMAVFDLASIITFGWFCGKWPNQSPALGVGFSGVIVALIVDAYQIVRLSQDRTAKETIHALIGCMDFLVFTLCIIGFFVLLLSDWTSETPWRRPPSPPWEHPKFVVGMMLVATLAVHFVFMLFGCIGGCVRSCQGRARRRDARRNAAPATGGNVQLQDATPKSNAVVEGNNTGVGAV
;
A
#
# COMPACT_ATOMS: atom_id res chain seq x y z
N MET A 1 25.18 -33.60 39.97
CA MET A 1 24.93 -33.49 38.51
C MET A 1 24.32 -32.12 38.27
N GLU A 2 25.18 -31.13 38.02
CA GLU A 2 24.78 -29.75 37.73
C GLU A 2 24.28 -29.66 36.28
N ALA A 3 23.02 -29.26 36.12
CA ALA A 3 22.45 -28.94 34.82
C ALA A 3 23.04 -27.61 34.34
N SER A 4 24.04 -27.69 33.46
CA SER A 4 24.57 -26.53 32.74
C SER A 4 23.48 -25.96 31.84
N ASN A 5 22.95 -24.79 32.20
CA ASN A 5 22.01 -24.03 31.38
C ASN A 5 22.72 -23.56 30.09
N PRO A 6 22.39 -24.11 28.90
CA PRO A 6 22.87 -23.53 27.66
C PRO A 6 21.97 -22.36 27.29
N THR A 7 22.47 -21.46 26.44
CA THR A 7 21.72 -20.42 25.69
C THR A 7 21.65 -19.01 26.29
N SER A 8 22.79 -18.39 26.57
CA SER A 8 22.93 -16.91 26.63
C SER A 8 23.67 -16.28 25.43
N ILE A 9 23.93 -17.05 24.38
CA ILE A 9 24.70 -16.60 23.20
C ILE A 9 23.72 -16.34 22.04
N ASN A 10 23.33 -15.08 21.82
CA ASN A 10 23.03 -14.46 20.50
C ASN A 10 22.08 -13.24 20.54
N SER A 11 22.17 -12.36 21.54
CA SER A 11 21.42 -11.09 21.54
C SER A 11 22.14 -9.92 20.84
N ARG A 12 23.43 -10.05 20.46
CA ARG A 12 24.27 -8.92 19.98
C ARG A 12 24.13 -8.53 18.50
N TRP A 13 23.46 -9.32 17.66
CA TRP A 13 23.53 -9.12 16.19
C TRP A 13 22.26 -8.58 15.52
N ARG A 14 21.20 -8.24 16.27
CA ARG A 14 20.03 -7.56 15.67
C ARG A 14 20.26 -6.05 15.56
N ARG A 15 21.34 -5.63 14.87
CA ARG A 15 21.48 -4.24 14.44
C ARG A 15 20.33 -3.94 13.49
N ARG A 16 19.29 -3.29 14.01
CA ARG A 16 18.17 -2.83 13.19
C ARG A 16 18.76 -1.86 12.16
N PRO A 17 18.48 -2.02 10.85
CA PRO A 17 18.97 -1.09 9.85
C PRO A 17 18.57 0.34 10.26
N PRO A 18 19.46 1.33 10.08
CA PRO A 18 19.15 2.70 10.45
C PRO A 18 17.92 3.14 9.68
N ARG A 19 16.84 3.47 10.40
CA ARG A 19 15.53 3.84 9.85
C ARG A 19 15.63 5.01 8.85
N THR A 20 16.63 5.86 9.03
CA THR A 20 16.96 6.97 8.15
C THR A 20 17.38 6.51 6.76
N ALA A 21 18.25 5.50 6.66
CA ALA A 21 18.70 4.96 5.37
C ALA A 21 17.54 4.38 4.56
N LEU A 22 16.65 3.61 5.20
CA LEU A 22 15.45 3.08 4.54
C LEU A 22 14.51 4.20 4.06
N CYS A 23 14.37 5.28 4.84
CA CYS A 23 13.55 6.41 4.45
C CYS A 23 14.11 7.14 3.23
N ILE A 24 15.43 7.36 3.20
CA ILE A 24 16.13 7.99 2.08
C ILE A 24 15.98 7.14 0.81
N ILE A 25 16.21 5.83 0.91
CA ILE A 25 16.06 4.90 -0.23
C ILE A 25 14.62 4.95 -0.76
N LEU A 26 13.61 4.92 0.10
CA LEU A 26 12.21 4.99 -0.33
C LEU A 26 11.88 6.32 -1.02
N ILE A 27 12.39 7.44 -0.50
CA ILE A 27 12.23 8.76 -1.14
C ILE A 27 12.89 8.78 -2.52
N LEU A 28 14.10 8.21 -2.65
CA LEU A 28 14.80 8.15 -3.93
C LEU A 28 14.06 7.29 -4.96
N ILE A 29 13.61 6.10 -4.58
CA ILE A 29 12.87 5.22 -5.50
C ILE A 29 11.56 5.91 -5.94
N ARG A 30 10.83 6.55 -5.02
CA ARG A 30 9.63 7.31 -5.39
C ARG A 30 9.92 8.54 -6.25
N GLY A 31 11.02 9.24 -5.99
CA GLY A 31 11.46 10.35 -6.84
C GLY A 31 11.73 9.90 -8.27
N LEU A 32 12.38 8.75 -8.45
CA LEU A 32 12.61 8.17 -9.78
C LEU A 32 11.30 7.81 -10.49
N MET A 33 10.30 7.33 -9.75
CA MET A 33 8.98 7.03 -10.29
C MET A 33 8.21 8.27 -10.70
N ALA A 34 8.22 9.32 -9.88
CA ALA A 34 7.62 10.60 -10.26
C ALA A 34 8.23 11.17 -11.55
N VAL A 35 9.55 11.00 -11.75
CA VAL A 35 10.23 11.37 -13.00
C VAL A 35 9.76 10.50 -14.17
N PHE A 36 9.59 9.19 -13.95
CA PHE A 36 9.08 8.26 -14.97
C PHE A 36 7.62 8.57 -15.36
N ASP A 37 6.77 8.89 -14.40
CA ASP A 37 5.38 9.28 -14.64
C ASP A 37 5.30 10.62 -15.37
N LEU A 38 6.16 11.58 -15.01
CA LEU A 38 6.26 12.84 -15.74
C LEU A 38 6.70 12.62 -17.20
N ALA A 39 7.69 11.76 -17.45
CA ALA A 39 8.10 11.39 -18.80
C ALA A 39 6.97 10.69 -19.57
N SER A 40 6.19 9.85 -18.89
CA SER A 40 5.01 9.20 -19.46
C SER A 40 3.94 10.23 -19.83
N ILE A 41 3.63 11.20 -18.96
CA ILE A 41 2.68 12.29 -19.23
C ILE A 41 3.08 13.10 -20.47
N ILE A 42 4.36 13.48 -20.57
CA ILE A 42 4.88 14.21 -21.75
C ILE A 42 4.69 13.39 -23.01
N THR A 43 5.00 12.09 -22.93
CA THR A 43 4.87 11.16 -24.06
C THR A 43 3.40 11.01 -24.47
N PHE A 44 2.48 10.76 -23.54
CA PHE A 44 1.03 10.73 -23.79
C PHE A 44 0.52 12.04 -24.40
N GLY A 45 0.96 13.20 -23.90
CA GLY A 45 0.59 14.50 -24.44
C GLY A 45 1.03 14.67 -25.90
N TRP A 46 2.25 14.24 -26.23
CA TRP A 46 2.74 14.22 -27.61
C TRP A 46 1.92 13.28 -28.50
N PHE A 47 1.56 12.10 -28.01
CA PHE A 47 0.70 11.13 -28.71
C PHE A 47 -0.71 11.67 -28.96
N CYS A 48 -1.32 12.35 -27.98
CA CYS A 48 -2.63 12.98 -28.12
C CYS A 48 -2.63 14.06 -29.21
N GLY A 49 -1.55 14.85 -29.32
CA GLY A 49 -1.41 15.86 -30.37
C GLY A 49 -1.23 15.26 -31.77
N LYS A 50 -0.55 14.11 -31.86
CA LYS A 50 -0.27 13.45 -33.14
C LYS A 50 -1.45 12.60 -33.66
N TRP A 51 -2.27 12.03 -32.78
CA TRP A 51 -3.44 11.21 -33.14
C TRP A 51 -4.71 11.64 -32.37
N PRO A 52 -5.36 12.74 -32.77
CA PRO A 52 -6.52 13.28 -32.04
C PRO A 52 -7.72 12.30 -32.01
N ASN A 53 -7.89 11.49 -33.06
CA ASN A 53 -8.96 10.48 -33.14
C ASN A 53 -8.86 9.39 -32.08
N GLN A 54 -7.66 9.17 -31.53
CA GLN A 54 -7.40 8.15 -30.49
C GLN A 54 -7.34 8.77 -29.08
N SER A 55 -7.57 10.08 -28.95
CA SER A 55 -7.49 10.80 -27.68
C SER A 55 -8.39 10.26 -26.56
N PRO A 56 -9.61 9.73 -26.80
CA PRO A 56 -10.43 9.19 -25.71
C PRO A 56 -9.83 7.92 -25.10
N ALA A 57 -9.28 7.03 -25.94
CA ALA A 57 -8.64 5.80 -25.49
C ALA A 57 -7.34 6.09 -24.74
N LEU A 58 -6.54 7.03 -25.25
CA LEU A 58 -5.32 7.51 -24.59
C LEU A 58 -5.62 8.26 -23.28
N GLY A 59 -6.74 8.98 -23.22
CA GLY A 59 -7.14 9.80 -22.08
C GLY A 59 -7.33 9.01 -20.79
N VAL A 60 -7.86 7.79 -20.88
CA VAL A 60 -8.02 6.91 -19.70
C VAL A 60 -6.66 6.53 -19.11
N GLY A 61 -5.72 6.04 -19.95
CA GLY A 61 -4.35 5.75 -19.51
C GLY A 61 -3.63 6.98 -18.98
N PHE A 62 -3.77 8.11 -19.66
CA PHE A 62 -3.19 9.39 -19.27
C PHE A 62 -3.66 9.86 -17.89
N SER A 63 -4.97 9.78 -17.62
CA SER A 63 -5.52 10.12 -16.31
C SER A 63 -4.96 9.24 -15.19
N GLY A 64 -4.75 7.94 -15.46
CA GLY A 64 -4.12 7.02 -14.51
C GLY A 64 -2.71 7.45 -14.11
N VAL A 65 -1.89 7.85 -15.09
CA VAL A 65 -0.52 8.35 -14.85
C VAL A 65 -0.52 9.70 -14.12
N ILE A 66 -1.48 10.59 -14.38
CA ILE A 66 -1.62 11.84 -13.63
C ILE A 66 -1.93 11.56 -12.16
N VAL A 67 -2.88 10.66 -11.89
CA VAL A 67 -3.23 10.28 -10.52
C VAL A 67 -2.03 9.61 -9.83
N ALA A 68 -1.27 8.76 -10.55
CA ALA A 68 -0.02 8.17 -10.07
C ALA A 68 0.98 9.25 -9.62
N LEU A 69 1.25 10.23 -10.49
CA LEU A 69 2.17 11.33 -10.19
C LEU A 69 1.73 12.15 -8.96
N ILE A 70 0.43 12.43 -8.83
CA ILE A 70 -0.11 13.16 -7.68
C ILE A 70 0.09 12.36 -6.39
N VAL A 71 -0.16 11.05 -6.42
CA VAL A 71 0.03 10.15 -5.28
C VAL A 71 1.52 10.09 -4.89
N ASP A 72 2.42 9.97 -5.86
CA ASP A 72 3.86 9.95 -5.62
C ASP A 72 4.37 11.28 -5.05
N ALA A 73 3.95 12.41 -5.63
CA ALA A 73 4.29 13.74 -5.12
C ALA A 73 3.78 13.95 -3.68
N TYR A 74 2.54 13.56 -3.40
CA TYR A 74 1.96 13.61 -2.06
C TYR A 74 2.78 12.77 -1.07
N GLN A 75 3.20 11.57 -1.47
CA GLN A 75 4.00 10.68 -0.62
C GLN A 75 5.42 11.21 -0.40
N ILE A 76 6.06 11.83 -1.40
CA ILE A 76 7.37 12.47 -1.26
C ILE A 76 7.30 13.63 -0.26
N VAL A 77 6.34 14.54 -0.42
CA VAL A 77 6.11 15.67 0.50
C VAL A 77 5.80 15.17 1.91
N ARG A 78 5.04 14.10 2.01
CA ARG A 78 4.72 13.51 3.30
C ARG A 78 5.91 12.84 3.97
N LEU A 79 6.75 12.16 3.21
CA LEU A 79 7.96 11.51 3.72
C LEU A 79 9.02 12.54 4.15
N SER A 80 8.99 13.76 3.60
CA SER A 80 9.89 14.85 4.00
C SER A 80 9.45 15.56 5.29
N GLN A 81 8.16 15.54 5.65
CA GLN A 81 7.67 16.11 6.91
C GLN A 81 7.89 15.16 8.10
N ASP A 82 8.58 15.63 9.15
CA ASP A 82 9.10 14.76 10.20
C ASP A 82 8.07 14.36 11.30
N ARG A 83 8.11 13.06 11.61
CA ARG A 83 7.75 12.30 12.84
C ARG A 83 6.40 12.29 13.55
N THR A 84 5.53 13.29 13.59
CA THR A 84 4.45 13.25 14.63
C THR A 84 3.16 12.50 14.27
N ALA A 85 2.90 12.17 12.99
CA ALA A 85 1.71 11.43 12.57
C ALA A 85 2.07 10.13 11.82
N LYS A 86 2.58 9.10 12.50
CA LYS A 86 3.15 7.90 11.83
C LYS A 86 2.36 6.59 11.92
N GLU A 87 1.19 6.54 12.57
CA GLU A 87 0.53 5.24 12.81
C GLU A 87 -0.73 4.96 11.97
N THR A 88 -1.58 5.93 11.69
CA THR A 88 -2.87 5.72 10.98
C THR A 88 -2.76 5.69 9.46
N ILE A 89 -1.57 5.91 8.91
CA ILE A 89 -1.42 6.42 7.55
C ILE A 89 -1.06 5.35 6.52
N HIS A 90 -0.53 4.21 6.97
CA HIS A 90 -0.11 3.13 6.07
C HIS A 90 -1.28 2.49 5.31
N ALA A 91 -2.49 2.48 5.89
CA ALA A 91 -3.68 1.93 5.23
C ALA A 91 -4.15 2.81 4.05
N LEU A 92 -4.14 4.14 4.23
CA LEU A 92 -4.56 5.08 3.18
C LEU A 92 -3.59 5.03 1.99
N ILE A 93 -2.29 4.89 2.25
CA ILE A 93 -1.27 4.78 1.20
C ILE A 93 -1.53 3.58 0.30
N GLY A 94 -1.75 2.39 0.88
CA GLY A 94 -2.03 1.19 0.09
C GLY A 94 -3.33 1.28 -0.71
N CYS A 95 -4.34 1.99 -0.19
CA CYS A 95 -5.59 2.22 -0.92
C CYS A 95 -5.40 3.10 -2.16
N MET A 96 -4.60 4.18 -2.03
CA MET A 96 -4.28 5.05 -3.16
C MET A 96 -3.45 4.32 -4.23
N ASP A 97 -2.44 3.54 -3.83
CA ASP A 97 -1.63 2.74 -4.75
C ASP A 97 -2.49 1.69 -5.50
N PHE A 98 -3.47 1.07 -4.81
CA PHE A 98 -4.44 0.15 -5.44
C PHE A 98 -5.37 0.85 -6.43
N LEU A 99 -5.82 2.06 -6.12
CA LEU A 99 -6.66 2.87 -7.02
C LEU A 99 -5.88 3.21 -8.30
N VAL A 100 -4.64 3.70 -8.16
CA VAL A 100 -3.74 3.96 -9.31
C VAL A 100 -3.57 2.70 -10.15
N PHE A 101 -3.26 1.57 -9.52
CA PHE A 101 -3.10 0.29 -10.21
C PHE A 101 -4.35 -0.11 -11.01
N THR A 102 -5.54 0.06 -10.41
CA THR A 102 -6.82 -0.25 -11.07
C THR A 102 -7.07 0.66 -12.27
N LEU A 103 -6.81 1.97 -12.15
CA LEU A 103 -6.94 2.92 -13.26
C LEU A 103 -5.96 2.59 -14.40
N CYS A 104 -4.71 2.23 -14.08
CA CYS A 104 -3.73 1.82 -15.07
C CYS A 104 -4.14 0.54 -15.79
N ILE A 105 -4.71 -0.46 -15.08
CA ILE A 105 -5.25 -1.68 -15.69
C ILE A 105 -6.37 -1.34 -16.68
N ILE A 106 -7.34 -0.51 -16.25
CA ILE A 106 -8.46 -0.13 -17.11
C ILE A 106 -7.93 0.61 -18.35
N GLY A 107 -7.03 1.59 -18.16
CA GLY A 107 -6.38 2.30 -19.25
C GLY A 107 -5.62 1.36 -20.20
N PHE A 108 -4.98 0.32 -19.67
CA PHE A 108 -4.27 -0.68 -20.47
C PHE A 108 -5.24 -1.48 -21.34
N PHE A 109 -6.35 -1.96 -20.79
CA PHE A 109 -7.36 -2.68 -21.57
C PHE A 109 -8.03 -1.78 -22.61
N VAL A 110 -8.36 -0.53 -22.25
CA VAL A 110 -8.92 0.45 -23.21
C VAL A 110 -7.96 0.68 -24.37
N LEU A 111 -6.66 0.82 -24.10
CA LEU A 111 -5.64 1.01 -25.13
C LEU A 111 -5.39 -0.24 -25.96
N LEU A 112 -5.45 -1.43 -25.34
CA LEU A 112 -5.29 -2.70 -26.02
C LEU A 112 -6.45 -2.95 -27.00
N LEU A 113 -7.68 -2.71 -26.54
CA LEU A 113 -8.91 -2.88 -27.30
C LEU A 113 -9.19 -1.75 -28.30
N SER A 114 -8.48 -0.62 -28.22
CA SER A 114 -8.68 0.44 -29.20
C SER A 114 -8.14 0.02 -30.57
N ASP A 115 -8.96 0.25 -31.60
CA ASP A 115 -8.60 0.02 -32.99
C ASP A 115 -7.74 1.19 -33.47
N TRP A 116 -6.43 0.95 -33.60
CA TRP A 116 -5.45 1.91 -34.12
C TRP A 116 -5.36 1.91 -35.65
N THR A 117 -6.24 1.18 -36.32
CA THR A 117 -6.22 0.90 -37.77
C THR A 117 -6.67 2.08 -38.65
N SER A 118 -6.67 3.31 -38.14
CA SER A 118 -7.28 4.46 -38.82
C SER A 118 -6.40 5.20 -39.84
N GLU A 119 -5.16 4.78 -40.11
CA GLU A 119 -4.35 5.38 -41.20
C GLU A 119 -4.41 4.52 -42.47
N THR A 120 -5.19 5.02 -43.43
CA THR A 120 -5.37 4.59 -44.82
C THR A 120 -4.36 3.52 -45.34
N PRO A 121 -4.83 2.30 -45.67
CA PRO A 121 -3.95 1.16 -46.04
C PRO A 121 -3.17 1.35 -47.34
N TRP A 122 -3.36 2.45 -48.07
CA TRP A 122 -2.92 2.60 -49.45
C TRP A 122 -1.62 3.40 -49.63
N ARG A 123 -0.96 3.89 -48.56
CA ARG A 123 0.15 4.86 -48.73
C ARG A 123 1.47 4.63 -48.01
N ARG A 124 1.65 3.59 -47.19
CA ARG A 124 2.96 3.35 -46.56
C ARG A 124 3.47 1.92 -46.77
N PRO A 125 4.78 1.77 -47.09
CA PRO A 125 5.43 0.46 -47.03
C PRO A 125 5.29 -0.13 -45.62
N PRO A 126 5.37 -1.46 -45.47
CA PRO A 126 5.27 -2.12 -44.17
C PRO A 126 6.32 -1.53 -43.22
N SER A 127 5.88 -0.74 -42.25
CA SER A 127 6.74 -0.27 -41.17
C SER A 127 7.13 -1.48 -40.30
N PRO A 128 8.37 -1.53 -39.81
CA PRO A 128 8.78 -2.57 -38.87
C PRO A 128 7.84 -2.64 -37.64
N PRO A 129 7.64 -3.83 -37.05
CA PRO A 129 6.67 -4.02 -35.96
C PRO A 129 7.01 -3.21 -34.69
N TRP A 130 8.26 -2.78 -34.52
CA TRP A 130 8.71 -1.93 -33.40
C TRP A 130 8.47 -0.43 -33.62
N GLU A 131 8.09 0.01 -34.82
CA GLU A 131 7.75 1.42 -35.07
C GLU A 131 6.32 1.75 -34.64
N HIS A 132 5.55 0.76 -34.16
CA HIS A 132 4.17 1.01 -33.78
C HIS A 132 4.10 1.86 -32.51
N PRO A 133 3.62 3.11 -32.61
CA PRO A 133 3.50 4.00 -31.46
C PRO A 133 2.64 3.39 -30.33
N LYS A 134 1.67 2.55 -30.69
CA LYS A 134 0.86 1.75 -29.76
C LYS A 134 1.74 0.89 -28.84
N PHE A 135 2.80 0.28 -29.37
CA PHE A 135 3.69 -0.56 -28.59
C PHE A 135 4.48 0.25 -27.57
N VAL A 136 5.01 1.41 -27.95
CA VAL A 136 5.75 2.29 -27.03
C VAL A 136 4.86 2.75 -25.87
N VAL A 137 3.67 3.26 -26.17
CA VAL A 137 2.73 3.74 -25.15
C VAL A 137 2.24 2.57 -24.27
N GLY A 138 1.93 1.43 -24.88
CA GLY A 138 1.54 0.22 -24.15
C GLY A 138 2.63 -0.26 -23.20
N MET A 139 3.89 -0.30 -23.65
CA MET A 139 5.03 -0.72 -22.83
C MET A 139 5.31 0.26 -21.69
N MET A 140 5.17 1.57 -21.91
CA MET A 140 5.28 2.56 -20.83
C MET A 140 4.21 2.35 -19.77
N LEU A 141 2.96 2.13 -20.19
CA LEU A 141 1.86 1.89 -19.26
C LEU A 141 2.05 0.57 -18.47
N VAL A 142 2.54 -0.48 -19.13
CA VAL A 142 2.90 -1.75 -18.47
C VAL A 142 4.04 -1.56 -17.47
N ALA A 143 5.04 -0.74 -17.81
CA ALA A 143 6.13 -0.42 -16.89
C ALA A 143 5.61 0.35 -15.65
N THR A 144 4.76 1.37 -15.84
CA THR A 144 4.07 2.07 -14.74
C THR A 144 3.31 1.08 -13.86
N LEU A 145 2.50 0.21 -14.48
CA LEU A 145 1.70 -0.81 -13.80
C LEU A 145 2.57 -1.79 -13.00
N ALA A 146 3.67 -2.29 -13.58
CA ALA A 146 4.58 -3.22 -12.93
C ALA A 146 5.23 -2.60 -11.70
N VAL A 147 5.63 -1.33 -11.77
CA VAL A 147 6.26 -0.67 -10.61
C VAL A 147 5.23 -0.41 -9.51
N HIS A 148 4.04 0.11 -9.82
CA HIS A 148 3.01 0.30 -8.78
C HIS A 148 2.56 -1.03 -8.16
N PHE A 149 2.54 -2.11 -8.94
CA PHE A 149 2.29 -3.46 -8.42
C PHE A 149 3.32 -3.87 -7.37
N VAL A 150 4.62 -3.65 -7.65
CA VAL A 150 5.70 -3.92 -6.70
C VAL A 150 5.54 -3.10 -5.41
N PHE A 151 5.17 -1.83 -5.51
CA PHE A 151 4.89 -0.99 -4.34
C PHE A 151 3.67 -1.45 -3.54
N MET A 152 2.60 -1.84 -4.23
CA MET A 152 1.42 -2.43 -3.60
C MET A 152 1.81 -3.68 -2.80
N LEU A 153 2.63 -4.57 -3.37
CA LEU A 153 3.16 -5.74 -2.67
C LEU A 153 3.98 -5.35 -1.44
N PHE A 154 4.88 -4.36 -1.55
CA PHE A 154 5.63 -3.87 -0.39
C PHE A 154 4.73 -3.27 0.70
N GLY A 155 3.68 -2.55 0.31
CA GLY A 155 2.66 -2.03 1.21
C GLY A 155 1.91 -3.15 1.93
N CYS A 156 1.47 -4.18 1.21
CA CYS A 156 0.81 -5.36 1.76
C CYS A 156 1.72 -6.12 2.72
N ILE A 157 2.96 -6.40 2.33
CA ILE A 157 3.95 -7.10 3.19
C ILE A 157 4.21 -6.28 4.45
N GLY A 158 4.41 -4.96 4.31
CA GLY A 158 4.61 -4.06 5.45
C GLY A 158 3.42 -4.04 6.40
N GLY A 159 2.19 -4.00 5.87
CA GLY A 159 0.95 -4.06 6.65
C GLY A 159 0.77 -5.39 7.39
N CYS A 160 1.03 -6.52 6.71
CA CYS A 160 0.98 -7.85 7.29
C CYS A 160 2.01 -8.03 8.42
N VAL A 161 3.27 -7.64 8.19
CA VAL A 161 4.33 -7.73 9.20
C VAL A 161 3.97 -6.90 10.44
N ARG A 162 3.44 -5.69 10.24
CA ARG A 162 3.06 -4.81 11.35
C ARG A 162 1.85 -5.33 12.14
N SER A 163 0.86 -5.88 11.43
CA SER A 163 -0.30 -6.54 12.04
C SER A 163 0.09 -7.75 12.88
N CYS A 164 0.99 -8.59 12.34
CA CYS A 164 1.54 -9.75 13.06
C CYS A 164 2.36 -9.33 14.29
N GLN A 165 3.21 -8.30 14.16
CA GLN A 165 3.97 -7.76 15.30
C GLN A 165 3.08 -7.15 16.37
N GLY A 166 2.02 -6.43 15.99
CA GLY A 166 1.05 -5.87 16.92
C GLY A 166 0.30 -6.95 17.71
N ARG A 167 -0.11 -8.03 17.03
CA ARG A 167 -0.74 -9.19 17.68
C ARG A 167 0.24 -9.92 18.62
N ALA A 168 1.50 -10.10 18.21
CA ALA A 168 2.53 -10.71 19.06
C ALA A 168 2.76 -9.87 20.33
N ARG A 169 2.93 -8.55 20.21
CA ARG A 169 3.08 -7.65 21.37
C ARG A 169 1.87 -7.67 22.30
N ARG A 170 0.64 -7.73 21.75
CA ARG A 170 -0.58 -7.85 22.56
C ARG A 170 -0.64 -9.19 23.30
N ARG A 171 -0.16 -10.28 22.70
CA ARG A 171 -0.04 -11.59 23.37
C ARG A 171 0.99 -11.55 24.50
N ASP A 172 2.16 -10.97 24.26
CA ASP A 172 3.20 -10.83 25.29
C ASP A 172 2.74 -9.94 26.44
N ALA A 173 2.07 -8.81 26.14
CA ALA A 173 1.48 -7.94 27.15
C ALA A 173 0.41 -8.67 27.98
N ARG A 174 -0.46 -9.48 27.36
CA ARG A 174 -1.44 -10.30 28.09
C ARG A 174 -0.78 -11.38 28.94
N ARG A 175 0.32 -11.98 28.47
CA ARG A 175 1.06 -13.01 29.21
C ARG A 175 1.79 -12.42 30.42
N ASN A 176 2.32 -11.21 30.30
CA ASN A 176 2.98 -10.49 31.40
C ASN A 176 1.98 -9.83 32.36
N ALA A 177 0.78 -9.48 31.88
CA ALA A 177 -0.29 -8.92 32.69
C ALA A 177 -1.17 -9.99 33.35
N ALA A 178 -0.98 -11.28 33.03
CA ALA A 178 -1.55 -12.36 33.83
C ALA A 178 -0.72 -12.42 35.13
N PRO A 179 -1.25 -11.96 36.28
CA PRO A 179 -0.53 -12.13 37.54
C PRO A 179 -0.27 -13.62 37.73
N ALA A 180 0.90 -13.93 38.29
CA ALA A 180 1.22 -15.24 38.82
C ALA A 180 0.29 -15.53 40.00
N THR A 181 -1.00 -15.75 39.76
CA THR A 181 -1.93 -16.39 40.68
C THR A 181 -1.67 -17.89 40.64
N GLY A 182 -0.39 -18.27 40.76
CA GLY A 182 0.03 -19.57 41.30
C GLY A 182 0.02 -19.47 42.82
N GLY A 183 -1.11 -19.06 43.37
CA GLY A 183 -1.40 -19.17 44.79
C GLY A 183 -2.30 -20.37 44.95
N ASN A 184 -1.84 -21.34 45.75
CA ASN A 184 -2.64 -22.39 46.37
C ASN A 184 -4.10 -21.96 46.51
N VAL A 185 -4.98 -22.56 45.71
CA VAL A 185 -6.41 -22.58 46.01
C VAL A 185 -6.55 -23.55 47.18
N GLN A 186 -6.33 -23.04 48.40
CA GLN A 186 -6.97 -23.64 49.56
C GLN A 186 -8.46 -23.41 49.37
N LEU A 187 -9.13 -24.52 49.12
CA LEU A 187 -10.57 -24.68 49.09
C LEU A 187 -11.14 -24.15 50.41
N GLN A 188 -11.61 -22.91 50.44
CA GLN A 188 -12.42 -22.41 51.55
C GLN A 188 -13.85 -22.25 51.04
N ASP A 189 -14.69 -23.17 51.49
CA ASP A 189 -16.14 -23.19 51.34
C ASP A 189 -16.74 -21.81 51.63
N ALA A 190 -17.19 -21.14 50.58
CA ALA A 190 -18.05 -19.97 50.70
C ALA A 190 -19.45 -20.37 50.20
N THR A 191 -20.28 -20.75 51.17
CA THR A 191 -21.73 -20.95 51.05
C THR A 191 -22.44 -19.80 50.32
N PRO A 192 -23.48 -20.08 49.51
CA PRO A 192 -24.21 -19.07 48.77
C PRO A 192 -25.22 -18.35 49.69
N LYS A 193 -25.05 -17.04 49.87
CA LYS A 193 -26.14 -16.17 50.37
C LYS A 193 -26.85 -15.53 49.18
N SER A 194 -27.96 -16.18 48.82
CA SER A 194 -29.10 -15.58 48.12
C SER A 194 -29.55 -14.32 48.86
N ASN A 195 -29.51 -13.17 48.19
CA ASN A 195 -30.40 -12.02 48.42
C ASN A 195 -30.64 -11.42 47.01
N ALA A 196 -31.77 -11.72 46.39
CA ALA A 196 -33.00 -10.92 46.50
C ALA A 196 -32.88 -9.55 45.81
N VAL A 197 -33.45 -9.49 44.60
CA VAL A 197 -34.38 -8.46 44.10
C VAL A 197 -34.15 -7.01 44.57
N VAL A 198 -33.79 -6.13 43.63
CA VAL A 198 -34.46 -4.82 43.49
C VAL A 198 -34.60 -4.48 42.01
N GLU A 199 -35.85 -4.54 41.58
CA GLU A 199 -36.44 -4.01 40.37
C GLU A 199 -36.36 -2.48 40.39
N GLY A 200 -35.89 -1.85 39.31
CA GLY A 200 -35.58 -0.42 39.29
C GLY A 200 -35.63 0.16 37.88
N ASN A 201 -36.85 0.22 37.35
CA ASN A 201 -37.30 0.97 36.19
C ASN A 201 -36.79 2.43 36.23
N ASN A 202 -36.21 2.97 35.16
CA ASN A 202 -36.58 4.32 34.70
C ASN A 202 -36.04 4.72 33.32
N THR A 203 -37.01 5.20 32.56
CA THR A 203 -37.04 5.88 31.27
C THR A 203 -36.26 7.20 31.19
N GLY A 204 -35.78 7.51 29.98
CA GLY A 204 -35.46 8.87 29.49
C GLY A 204 -34.77 8.73 28.12
N VAL A 205 -35.42 8.86 26.96
CA VAL A 205 -36.04 10.06 26.34
C VAL A 205 -35.06 11.23 26.22
N GLY A 206 -34.81 11.64 24.96
CA GLY A 206 -34.04 12.81 24.52
C GLY A 206 -33.06 12.40 23.41
N ALA A 207 -33.41 12.36 22.12
CA ALA A 207 -33.87 13.44 21.23
C ALA A 207 -32.97 14.68 21.29
N VAL A 208 -31.97 14.76 20.40
CA VAL A 208 -31.83 15.75 19.30
C VAL A 208 -30.93 15.14 18.23
#